data_AF-A0A1Y3B5S7-F1
#
_entry.id   AF-A0A1Y3B5S7-F1
#
_cell.length_a   1.000
_cell.length_b   1.000
_cell.length_c   1.000
_cell.angle_alpha   90.00
_cell.angle_beta   90.00
_cell.angle_gamma   90.00
#
_symmetry.space_group_name_H-M   'P 1'
#
loop_
_entity.id
_entity.type
_entity.pdbx_description
1 polymer ?
#
loop_
_entity_poly.entity_id
_entity_poly.type
_entity_poly.pdbx_seq_one_letter_code
_entity_poly.pdbx_strand_id
1 'polypeptide(L)'
;MEIVEMFCDLLLARFGMIQQMPTLDDGLEEAISSLIWVAPRMSTDVKELAIIAELFTIKYGKQFAQAAKENQLKSVNEKLMLKLGVQAPPKILVENYLIEIAKTLGVHYEPDEEVLMEDKKYNHGNNDNKPGSSGGGDGGGGAAQRPPPGSMSGLLIDFASSAPKSDEPPPLPGMPPSGPYGNLASEADLLKKQFSDGRPPEI
;
A
#
# COMPACT_ATOMS: atom_id res chain seq x y z
N MET A 1 -3.68 -5.59 -0.59
CA MET A 1 -2.57 -4.77 -0.07
C MET A 1 -1.80 -4.02 -1.16
N GLU A 2 -1.82 -4.47 -2.41
CA GLU A 2 -1.06 -3.88 -3.54
C GLU A 2 -1.13 -2.34 -3.66
N ILE A 3 -2.30 -1.72 -3.47
CA ILE A 3 -2.42 -0.24 -3.58
C ILE A 3 -1.62 0.46 -2.48
N VAL A 4 -1.59 -0.10 -1.27
CA VAL A 4 -0.85 0.46 -0.13
C VAL A 4 0.65 0.35 -0.37
N GLU A 5 1.11 -0.79 -0.90
CA GLU A 5 2.51 -1.02 -1.26
C GLU A 5 2.99 -0.02 -2.33
N MET A 6 2.21 0.17 -3.39
CA MET A 6 2.50 1.15 -4.44
C MET A 6 2.65 2.58 -3.87
N PHE A 7 1.83 2.98 -2.90
CA PHE A 7 1.96 4.28 -2.24
C PHE A 7 3.22 4.37 -1.36
N CYS A 8 3.55 3.31 -0.63
CA CYS A 8 4.81 3.26 0.12
C CYS A 8 6.03 3.40 -0.79
N ASP A 9 6.04 2.71 -1.94
CA ASP A 9 7.13 2.79 -2.92
C ASP A 9 7.24 4.18 -3.54
N LEU A 10 6.11 4.81 -3.88
CA LEU A 10 6.08 6.19 -4.39
C LEU A 10 6.70 7.18 -3.39
N LEU A 11 6.35 7.05 -2.11
CA LEU A 11 6.88 7.92 -1.07
C LEU A 11 8.35 7.68 -0.79
N LEU A 12 8.81 6.43 -0.85
CA LEU A 12 10.23 6.08 -0.77
C LEU A 12 11.02 6.68 -1.94
N ALA A 13 10.51 6.54 -3.17
CA ALA A 13 11.14 7.09 -4.37
C ALA A 13 11.28 8.62 -4.33
N ARG A 14 10.36 9.31 -3.64
CA ARG A 14 10.33 10.78 -3.49
C ARG A 14 10.65 11.25 -2.08
N PHE A 15 11.32 10.44 -1.27
CA PHE A 15 11.59 10.77 0.13
C PHE A 15 12.43 12.04 0.31
N GLY A 16 13.34 12.33 -0.63
CA GLY A 16 14.12 13.57 -0.61
C GLY A 16 13.26 14.83 -0.70
N MET A 17 12.19 14.82 -1.49
CA MET A 17 11.23 15.93 -1.58
C MET A 17 10.45 16.07 -0.28
N ILE A 18 10.00 14.94 0.28
CA ILE A 18 9.31 14.91 1.57
C ILE A 18 10.21 15.57 2.61
N GLN A 19 11.49 15.21 2.73
CA GLN A 19 12.38 15.79 3.75
C GLN A 19 12.61 17.30 3.60
N GLN A 20 12.85 17.76 2.37
CA GLN A 20 13.26 19.16 2.11
C GLN A 20 12.08 20.14 2.12
N MET A 21 10.90 19.71 1.68
CA MET A 21 9.73 20.59 1.59
C MET A 21 8.90 20.55 2.89
N PRO A 22 8.64 21.72 3.51
CA PRO A 22 7.78 21.81 4.68
C PRO A 22 6.29 21.74 4.32
N THR A 23 5.94 22.13 3.08
CA THR A 23 4.59 22.06 2.54
C THR A 23 4.34 20.73 1.88
N LEU A 24 3.08 20.30 1.88
CA LEU A 24 2.65 19.09 1.22
C LEU A 24 2.47 19.37 -0.28
N ASP A 25 3.04 18.50 -1.13
CA ASP A 25 2.99 18.61 -2.59
C ASP A 25 1.77 17.87 -3.14
N ASP A 26 1.08 18.45 -4.12
CA ASP A 26 -0.15 17.90 -4.72
C ASP A 26 0.08 16.47 -5.28
N GLY A 27 1.27 16.17 -5.79
CA GLY A 27 1.62 14.84 -6.31
C GLY A 27 1.88 13.78 -5.23
N LEU A 28 1.99 14.19 -3.96
CA LEU A 28 2.18 13.33 -2.80
C LEU A 28 0.96 13.33 -1.86
N GLU A 29 0.08 14.31 -2.00
CA GLU A 29 -1.11 14.48 -1.16
C GLU A 29 -1.96 13.23 -1.14
N GLU A 30 -2.24 12.67 -2.31
CA GLU A 30 -3.09 11.49 -2.42
C GLU A 30 -2.48 10.30 -1.67
N ALA A 31 -1.17 10.06 -1.86
CA ALA A 31 -0.46 8.94 -1.26
C ALA A 31 -0.39 9.07 0.27
N ILE A 32 -0.01 10.25 0.77
CA ILE A 32 0.12 10.52 2.21
C ILE A 32 -1.24 10.47 2.90
N SER A 33 -2.25 11.15 2.32
CA SER A 33 -3.61 11.15 2.87
C SER A 33 -4.20 9.75 2.90
N SER A 34 -3.97 8.98 1.84
CA SER A 34 -4.42 7.58 1.75
C SER A 34 -3.78 6.70 2.81
N LEU A 35 -2.46 6.80 3.03
CA LEU A 35 -1.79 6.02 4.09
C LEU A 35 -2.28 6.37 5.49
N ILE A 36 -2.49 7.65 5.78
CA ILE A 36 -3.03 8.10 7.07
C ILE A 36 -4.45 7.53 7.28
N TRP A 37 -5.27 7.52 6.23
CA TRP A 37 -6.63 6.95 6.29
C TRP A 37 -6.64 5.44 6.47
N VAL A 38 -5.68 4.72 5.86
CA VAL A 38 -5.52 3.26 5.97
C VAL A 38 -5.01 2.83 7.34
N ALA A 39 -4.12 3.60 7.96
CA ALA A 39 -3.45 3.24 9.20
C ALA A 39 -4.37 2.67 10.31
N PRO A 40 -5.51 3.28 10.67
CA PRO A 40 -6.44 2.71 11.66
C PRO A 40 -7.22 1.47 11.18
N ARG A 41 -7.34 1.26 9.86
CA ARG A 41 -8.11 0.16 9.25
C ARG A 41 -7.29 -1.12 9.11
N MET A 42 -5.97 -0.99 8.96
CA MET A 42 -5.03 -2.11 8.81
C MET A 42 -4.14 -2.31 10.03
N SER A 43 -4.50 -1.73 11.19
CA SER A 43 -3.68 -1.76 12.41
C SER A 43 -3.43 -3.17 12.96
N THR A 44 -4.29 -4.13 12.63
CA THR A 44 -4.14 -5.53 13.03
C THR A 44 -3.09 -6.27 12.22
N ASP A 45 -2.94 -5.92 10.95
CA ASP A 45 -2.07 -6.62 10.00
C ASP A 45 -0.67 -6.00 9.95
N VAL A 46 -0.59 -4.66 10.00
CA VAL A 46 0.67 -3.91 9.87
C VAL A 46 0.69 -2.76 10.87
N LYS A 47 1.46 -2.92 11.95
CA LYS A 47 1.52 -1.93 13.06
C LYS A 47 2.37 -0.71 12.70
N GLU A 48 3.32 -0.88 11.79
CA GLU A 48 4.27 0.13 11.32
C GLU A 48 3.55 1.28 10.59
N LEU A 49 2.40 1.00 9.96
CA LEU A 49 1.57 2.03 9.32
C LEU A 49 1.08 3.09 10.32
N ALA A 50 0.81 2.71 11.56
CA ALA A 50 0.42 3.66 12.61
C ALA A 50 1.57 4.63 12.94
N ILE A 51 2.80 4.12 12.99
CA ILE A 51 4.01 4.91 13.22
C ILE A 51 4.24 5.87 12.05
N ILE A 52 4.10 5.38 10.81
CA ILE A 52 4.25 6.22 9.60
C ILE A 52 3.21 7.36 9.59
N ALA A 53 1.95 7.05 9.91
CA ALA A 53 0.90 8.05 10.01
C ALA A 53 1.20 9.09 11.11
N GLU A 54 1.77 8.67 12.24
CA GLU A 54 2.21 9.57 13.31
C GLU A 54 3.37 10.48 12.86
N LEU A 55 4.36 9.93 12.14
CA LEU A 55 5.45 10.73 11.56
C LEU A 55 4.94 11.80 10.59
N PHE A 56 3.98 11.46 9.72
CA PHE A 56 3.33 12.45 8.85
C PHE A 56 2.50 13.46 9.63
N THR A 57 1.89 13.06 10.76
CA THR A 57 1.16 13.96 11.66
C THR A 57 2.09 14.98 12.30
N ILE A 58 3.30 14.57 12.72
CA ILE A 58 4.32 15.47 13.27
C ILE A 58 4.79 16.45 12.19
N LYS A 59 4.96 15.96 10.95
CA LYS A 59 5.51 16.75 9.85
C LYS A 59 4.53 17.78 9.27
N TYR A 60 3.30 17.37 8.95
CA TYR A 60 2.29 18.20 8.27
C TYR A 60 1.22 18.77 9.22
N GLY A 61 1.28 18.38 10.50
CA GLY A 61 0.41 18.89 11.55
C GLY A 61 -0.82 18.03 11.81
N LYS A 62 -1.34 18.17 13.03
CA LYS A 62 -2.48 17.38 13.53
C LYS A 62 -3.79 17.62 12.77
N GLN A 63 -4.02 18.85 12.33
CA GLN A 63 -5.25 19.22 11.60
C GLN A 63 -5.35 18.48 10.26
N PHE A 64 -4.24 18.44 9.51
CA PHE A 64 -4.16 17.69 8.26
C PHE A 64 -4.37 16.19 8.50
N ALA A 65 -3.69 15.61 9.49
CA ALA A 65 -3.83 14.19 9.78
C ALA A 65 -5.25 13.80 10.20
N GLN A 66 -5.93 14.65 10.98
CA GLN A 66 -7.34 14.43 11.36
C GLN A 66 -8.25 14.49 10.13
N ALA A 67 -8.08 15.52 9.28
CA ALA A 67 -8.85 15.68 8.06
C ALA A 67 -8.63 14.51 7.07
N ALA A 68 -7.40 14.00 6.97
CA ALA A 68 -7.06 12.82 6.16
C ALA A 68 -7.67 11.53 6.73
N LYS A 69 -7.61 11.32 8.05
CA LYS A 69 -8.24 10.16 8.72
C LYS A 69 -9.75 10.07 8.46
N GLU A 70 -10.41 11.21 8.47
CA GLU A 70 -11.86 11.33 8.25
C GLU A 70 -12.24 11.50 6.78
N ASN A 71 -11.25 11.55 5.87
CA ASN A 71 -11.42 11.84 4.45
C ASN A 71 -12.22 13.14 4.16
N GLN A 72 -12.04 14.16 4.99
CA GLN A 72 -12.70 15.47 4.79
C GLN A 72 -12.15 16.22 3.57
N LEU A 73 -10.88 16.00 3.25
CA LEU A 73 -10.16 16.61 2.13
C LEU A 73 -10.52 15.98 0.77
N LYS A 74 -11.19 14.82 0.75
CA LYS A 74 -11.41 13.99 -0.46
C LYS A 74 -10.13 13.71 -1.26
N SER A 75 -8.98 13.77 -0.60
CA SER A 75 -7.68 13.47 -1.18
C SER A 75 -7.32 11.99 -1.08
N VAL A 76 -8.14 11.16 -0.43
CA VAL A 76 -7.91 9.71 -0.32
C VAL A 76 -8.34 9.00 -1.61
N ASN A 77 -7.54 8.03 -2.04
CA ASN A 77 -7.82 7.24 -3.23
C ASN A 77 -9.15 6.47 -3.12
N GLU A 78 -10.08 6.72 -4.06
CA GLU A 78 -11.43 6.16 -4.02
C GLU A 78 -11.46 4.62 -4.13
N LYS A 79 -10.59 4.05 -4.96
CA LYS A 79 -10.49 2.60 -5.15
C LYS A 79 -10.02 1.91 -3.88
N LEU A 80 -9.10 2.54 -3.16
CA LEU A 80 -8.63 2.09 -1.86
C LEU A 80 -9.76 2.16 -0.82
N MET A 81 -10.52 3.25 -0.80
CA MET A 81 -11.66 3.40 0.12
C MET A 81 -12.74 2.35 -0.12
N LEU A 82 -13.05 2.05 -1.38
CA LEU A 82 -14.04 1.03 -1.72
C LEU A 82 -13.60 -0.36 -1.26
N LYS A 83 -12.31 -0.69 -1.40
CA LYS A 83 -11.77 -2.01 -1.06
C LYS A 83 -11.59 -2.23 0.45
N LEU A 84 -11.25 -1.19 1.20
CA LEU A 84 -11.06 -1.24 2.66
C LEU A 84 -12.27 -0.72 3.43
N GLY A 85 -13.30 -0.25 2.74
CA GLY A 85 -14.54 0.22 3.33
C GLY A 85 -15.31 -0.94 3.93
N VAL A 86 -15.83 -0.72 5.14
CA VAL A 86 -16.76 -1.66 5.78
C VAL A 86 -18.13 -1.41 5.15
N GLN A 87 -18.42 -2.12 4.06
CA GLN A 87 -19.74 -2.15 3.44
C GLN A 87 -20.19 -3.60 3.35
N ALA A 88 -21.48 -3.84 3.65
CA ALA A 88 -22.06 -5.16 3.52
C ALA A 88 -21.99 -5.58 2.04
N PRO A 89 -21.40 -6.74 1.71
CA PRO A 89 -21.41 -7.24 0.35
C PRO A 89 -22.86 -7.43 -0.13
N PRO A 90 -23.16 -7.17 -1.41
CA PRO A 90 -24.50 -7.39 -1.95
C PRO A 90 -24.85 -8.88 -1.90
N LYS A 91 -26.10 -9.21 -1.55
CA LYS A 91 -26.56 -10.59 -1.34
C LYS A 91 -26.30 -11.50 -2.54
N ILE A 92 -26.51 -10.99 -3.75
CA ILE A 92 -26.23 -11.73 -5.00
C ILE A 92 -24.76 -12.17 -5.12
N LEU A 93 -23.82 -11.32 -4.68
CA LEU A 93 -22.40 -11.65 -4.71
C LEU A 93 -22.13 -12.79 -3.73
N VAL A 94 -22.73 -12.74 -2.53
CA VAL A 94 -22.62 -13.79 -1.52
C VAL A 94 -23.13 -15.13 -2.06
N GLU A 95 -24.33 -15.16 -2.63
CA GLU A 95 -24.92 -16.38 -3.24
C GLU A 95 -24.01 -16.95 -4.34
N ASN A 96 -23.52 -16.10 -5.26
CA ASN A 96 -22.61 -16.53 -6.33
C ASN A 96 -21.29 -17.11 -5.79
N TYR A 97 -20.72 -16.52 -4.74
CA TYR A 97 -19.53 -17.09 -4.08
C TYR A 97 -19.82 -18.45 -3.46
N LEU A 98 -20.97 -18.62 -2.80
CA LEU A 98 -21.34 -19.89 -2.16
C LEU A 98 -21.56 -21.01 -3.19
N ILE A 99 -22.20 -20.71 -4.33
CA ILE A 99 -22.36 -21.66 -5.44
C ILE A 99 -21.00 -22.14 -5.96
N GLU A 100 -20.07 -21.22 -6.24
CA GLU A 100 -18.76 -21.58 -6.80
C GLU A 100 -17.88 -22.34 -5.78
N ILE A 101 -17.95 -21.99 -4.50
CA ILE A 101 -17.25 -22.73 -3.43
C ILE A 101 -17.83 -24.14 -3.29
N ALA A 102 -19.16 -24.28 -3.26
CA ALA A 102 -19.84 -25.57 -3.14
C ALA A 102 -19.51 -26.49 -4.31
N LYS A 103 -19.51 -25.95 -5.54
CA LYS A 103 -19.10 -26.65 -6.76
C LYS A 103 -17.63 -27.09 -6.72
N THR A 104 -16.73 -26.24 -6.23
CA THR A 104 -15.29 -26.55 -6.13
C THR A 104 -15.01 -27.64 -5.10
N LEU A 105 -15.77 -27.65 -4.00
CA LEU A 105 -15.59 -28.59 -2.90
C LEU A 105 -16.48 -29.84 -3.01
N GLY A 106 -17.36 -29.92 -4.01
CA GLY A 106 -18.30 -31.03 -4.19
C GLY A 106 -19.37 -31.14 -3.10
N VAL A 107 -19.68 -30.03 -2.41
CA VAL A 107 -20.70 -29.97 -1.37
C VAL A 107 -22.03 -29.57 -1.99
N HIS A 108 -23.12 -30.22 -1.58
CA HIS A 108 -24.46 -29.82 -1.99
C HIS A 108 -24.85 -28.51 -1.30
N TYR A 109 -25.22 -27.50 -2.09
CA TYR A 109 -25.68 -26.19 -1.65
C TYR A 109 -26.91 -25.79 -2.47
N GLU A 110 -27.95 -25.33 -1.79
CA GLU A 110 -29.20 -24.84 -2.39
C GLU A 110 -29.23 -23.31 -2.27
N PRO A 111 -29.10 -22.56 -3.39
CA PRO A 111 -29.09 -21.10 -3.38
C PRO A 111 -30.47 -20.50 -3.14
N ASP A 112 -30.50 -19.26 -2.64
CA ASP A 112 -31.74 -18.49 -2.52
C ASP A 112 -32.22 -18.00 -3.90
N GLU A 113 -33.30 -18.60 -4.41
CA GLU A 113 -33.87 -18.28 -5.72
C GLU A 113 -34.36 -16.83 -5.83
N GLU A 114 -34.85 -16.22 -4.74
CA GLU A 114 -35.37 -14.86 -4.75
C GLU A 114 -34.24 -13.85 -5.03
N VAL A 115 -33.08 -14.06 -4.40
CA VAL A 115 -31.88 -13.24 -4.58
C VAL A 115 -31.31 -13.39 -6.00
N LEU A 116 -31.34 -14.60 -6.56
CA LEU A 116 -30.88 -14.87 -7.93
C LEU A 116 -31.83 -14.32 -9.00
N MET A 117 -33.13 -14.27 -8.73
CA MET A 117 -34.13 -13.73 -9.66
C MET A 117 -34.12 -12.20 -9.70
N GLU A 118 -33.85 -11.53 -8.58
CA GLU A 118 -33.72 -10.07 -8.54
C GLU A 118 -32.62 -9.57 -9.50
N ASP A 119 -31.45 -10.20 -9.52
CA ASP A 119 -30.33 -9.79 -10.40
C ASP A 119 -30.66 -9.93 -11.90
N LYS A 120 -31.37 -11.00 -12.27
CA LYS A 120 -31.82 -11.23 -13.66
C LYS A 120 -32.82 -10.18 -14.14
N LYS A 121 -33.64 -9.64 -13.23
CA LYS A 121 -34.65 -8.63 -13.54
C LYS A 121 -34.04 -7.24 -13.78
N TYR A 122 -32.96 -6.89 -13.07
CA TYR A 122 -32.28 -5.61 -13.24
C TYR A 122 -31.32 -5.57 -14.45
N ASN A 123 -30.72 -6.71 -14.83
CA ASN A 123 -29.80 -6.78 -15.98
C ASN A 123 -30.47 -6.93 -17.36
N HIS A 124 -31.78 -7.17 -17.43
CA HIS A 124 -32.49 -7.37 -18.72
C HIS A 124 -33.09 -6.09 -19.32
N GLY A 125 -32.88 -4.92 -18.71
CA GLY A 125 -33.54 -3.66 -19.08
C GLY A 125 -32.83 -2.80 -20.14
N ASN A 126 -31.72 -3.22 -20.73
CA ASN A 126 -30.95 -2.38 -21.68
C ASN A 126 -30.51 -3.12 -22.95
N ASN A 127 -31.43 -3.82 -23.60
CA ASN A 127 -31.24 -4.34 -24.96
C ASN A 127 -32.34 -3.84 -25.91
N ASP A 128 -32.39 -2.51 -26.10
CA ASP A 128 -33.01 -1.93 -27.29
C ASP A 128 -32.03 -2.05 -28.46
N ASN A 129 -31.81 -3.27 -28.97
CA ASN A 129 -31.18 -3.47 -30.28
C ASN A 129 -32.13 -4.25 -31.18
N LYS A 130 -32.83 -3.47 -31.99
CA LYS A 130 -33.68 -3.83 -33.12
C LYS A 130 -32.92 -4.78 -34.06
N PRO A 131 -33.49 -5.90 -34.53
CA PRO A 131 -32.84 -6.76 -35.51
C PRO A 131 -33.10 -6.24 -36.93
N GLY A 132 -32.06 -6.19 -37.77
CA GLY A 132 -32.21 -6.18 -39.23
C GLY A 132 -31.19 -5.33 -39.99
N SER A 133 -30.19 -5.98 -40.60
CA SER A 133 -30.10 -6.21 -42.06
C SER A 133 -28.65 -6.21 -42.57
N SER A 134 -28.17 -7.43 -42.90
CA SER A 134 -27.53 -7.83 -44.17
C SER A 134 -26.40 -7.01 -44.83
N GLY A 135 -25.28 -7.72 -45.11
CA GLY A 135 -24.38 -7.54 -46.25
C GLY A 135 -22.98 -7.08 -45.85
N GLY A 136 -21.85 -7.64 -46.29
CA GLY A 136 -21.47 -8.69 -47.23
C GLY A 136 -19.93 -8.67 -47.27
N GLY A 137 -19.28 -9.82 -47.38
CA GLY A 137 -17.81 -9.93 -47.35
C GLY A 137 -17.12 -9.65 -48.68
N ASP A 138 -15.83 -9.29 -48.59
CA ASP A 138 -14.66 -9.50 -49.50
C ASP A 138 -13.60 -8.45 -49.05
N GLY A 139 -12.27 -8.61 -49.00
CA GLY A 139 -11.30 -9.55 -49.57
C GLY A 139 -10.00 -8.76 -49.84
N GLY A 140 -8.83 -9.30 -49.46
CA GLY A 140 -7.47 -8.80 -49.83
C GLY A 140 -6.74 -7.99 -48.75
N GLY A 141 -5.49 -8.23 -48.34
CA GLY A 141 -4.36 -8.91 -48.97
C GLY A 141 -3.18 -7.91 -49.01
N GLY A 142 -2.24 -7.97 -48.06
CA GLY A 142 -1.09 -7.05 -48.00
C GLY A 142 0.06 -7.58 -47.14
N ALA A 143 1.17 -7.88 -47.81
CA ALA A 143 2.31 -8.65 -47.31
C ALA A 143 3.13 -7.94 -46.22
N ALA A 144 3.52 -8.71 -45.19
CA ALA A 144 4.59 -8.37 -44.27
C ALA A 144 5.90 -9.05 -44.74
N GLN A 145 6.90 -8.25 -45.12
CA GLN A 145 8.26 -8.73 -45.36
C GLN A 145 9.18 -8.18 -44.26
N ARG A 146 9.66 -9.08 -43.38
CA ARG A 146 10.76 -8.84 -42.44
C ARG A 146 12.11 -8.95 -43.19
N PRO A 147 13.11 -8.09 -42.93
CA PRO A 147 14.51 -8.37 -43.27
C PRO A 147 15.27 -9.02 -42.09
N PRO A 148 16.39 -9.75 -42.37
CA PRO A 148 17.13 -10.58 -41.40
C PRO A 148 18.23 -9.81 -40.64
N PRO A 149 18.82 -10.39 -39.57
CA PRO A 149 19.83 -9.74 -38.73
C PRO A 149 21.26 -10.03 -39.20
N GLY A 150 22.15 -9.03 -39.11
CA GLY A 150 23.58 -9.19 -39.38
C GLY A 150 24.43 -8.02 -38.88
N SER A 151 25.18 -8.28 -37.80
CA SER A 151 26.55 -7.85 -37.49
C SER A 151 27.00 -6.40 -37.74
N MET A 152 27.30 -5.66 -36.66
CA MET A 152 28.57 -4.92 -36.61
C MET A 152 29.07 -4.67 -35.18
N SER A 153 30.37 -4.91 -35.05
CA SER A 153 31.22 -4.87 -33.88
C SER A 153 31.43 -3.49 -33.28
N GLY A 154 31.77 -3.48 -31.98
CA GLY A 154 32.79 -2.58 -31.42
C GLY A 154 32.27 -1.43 -30.56
N LEU A 155 32.39 -1.57 -29.24
CA LEU A 155 33.18 -0.67 -28.38
C LEU A 155 33.28 -1.27 -26.98
N LEU A 156 34.51 -1.65 -26.62
CA LEU A 156 34.94 -2.09 -25.29
C LEU A 156 35.23 -0.86 -24.43
N ILE A 157 34.68 -0.81 -23.22
CA ILE A 157 35.32 -0.12 -22.09
C ILE A 157 35.19 -1.03 -20.86
N ASP A 158 36.34 -1.58 -20.47
CA ASP A 158 36.61 -2.22 -19.18
C ASP A 158 36.63 -1.17 -18.06
N PHE A 159 36.00 -1.47 -16.92
CA PHE A 159 36.55 -1.02 -15.65
C PHE A 159 36.29 -2.04 -14.54
N ALA A 160 37.32 -2.21 -13.72
CA ALA A 160 37.64 -3.39 -12.96
C ALA A 160 36.96 -3.47 -11.58
N SER A 161 36.94 -4.71 -11.11
CA SER A 161 36.71 -5.19 -9.74
C SER A 161 37.40 -4.36 -8.64
N SER A 162 36.68 -4.11 -7.54
CA SER A 162 37.25 -4.20 -6.19
C SER A 162 36.16 -4.35 -5.13
N ALA A 163 35.98 -5.57 -4.63
CA ALA A 163 35.35 -5.85 -3.34
C ALA A 163 36.39 -5.80 -2.21
N PRO A 164 36.04 -5.34 -1.00
CA PRO A 164 36.69 -5.81 0.21
C PRO A 164 35.77 -6.80 0.95
N LYS A 165 36.35 -7.95 1.30
CA LYS A 165 35.76 -8.99 2.13
C LYS A 165 35.83 -8.57 3.59
N SER A 166 34.73 -8.70 4.32
CA SER A 166 34.74 -8.82 5.78
C SER A 166 34.08 -10.15 6.13
N ASP A 167 34.92 -11.18 6.31
CA ASP A 167 34.54 -12.45 6.93
C ASP A 167 34.39 -12.22 8.44
N GLU A 168 33.15 -12.06 8.93
CA GLU A 168 32.84 -12.30 10.34
C GLU A 168 31.48 -13.01 10.45
N PRO A 169 31.41 -14.18 11.11
CA PRO A 169 30.14 -14.89 11.28
C PRO A 169 29.22 -14.17 12.27
N PRO A 170 27.89 -14.20 12.08
CA PRO A 170 26.95 -13.48 12.94
C PRO A 170 26.94 -14.05 14.37
N PRO A 171 26.78 -13.20 15.40
CA PRO A 171 26.77 -13.64 16.80
C PRO A 171 25.46 -14.35 17.15
N LEU A 172 25.57 -15.41 17.98
CA LEU A 172 24.43 -16.14 18.53
C LEU A 172 23.66 -15.29 19.57
N PRO A 173 22.36 -15.53 19.76
CA PRO A 173 21.54 -14.74 20.69
C PRO A 173 21.98 -14.91 22.16
N GLY A 174 22.33 -13.80 22.84
CA GLY A 174 22.48 -13.78 24.30
C GLY A 174 23.58 -12.92 24.93
N MET A 175 24.39 -12.16 24.18
CA MET A 175 25.42 -11.28 24.78
C MET A 175 25.21 -9.79 24.42
N PRO A 176 25.45 -8.84 25.35
CA PRO A 176 25.36 -7.42 25.05
C PRO A 176 26.56 -6.93 24.19
N PRO A 177 26.36 -5.93 23.31
CA PRO A 177 27.39 -5.46 22.39
C PRO A 177 28.51 -4.73 23.14
N SER A 178 29.76 -5.10 22.86
CA SER A 178 30.97 -4.41 23.33
C SER A 178 31.36 -3.37 22.28
N GLY A 179 31.00 -2.10 22.51
CA GLY A 179 31.35 -0.97 21.63
C GLY A 179 31.50 0.32 22.46
N PRO A 180 32.21 1.35 21.96
CA PRO A 180 32.97 2.32 22.77
C PRO A 180 32.12 3.43 23.41
N TYR A 181 30.81 3.26 23.52
CA TYR A 181 29.91 4.25 24.09
C TYR A 181 29.74 4.03 25.58
N GLY A 182 30.07 5.08 26.34
CA GLY A 182 30.08 5.11 27.79
C GLY A 182 28.78 4.64 28.44
N ASN A 183 28.97 4.07 29.62
CA ASN A 183 27.99 3.41 30.46
C ASN A 183 26.81 4.34 30.85
N LEU A 184 25.62 4.10 30.28
CA LEU A 184 24.36 4.78 30.63
C LEU A 184 23.89 4.50 32.07
N ALA A 185 24.56 3.59 32.80
CA ALA A 185 24.28 3.33 34.20
C ALA A 185 24.53 4.57 35.10
N SER A 186 25.35 5.54 34.67
CA SER A 186 25.69 6.69 35.51
C SER A 186 24.59 7.76 35.61
N GLU A 187 23.65 7.85 34.65
CA GLU A 187 22.60 8.87 34.68
C GLU A 187 21.44 8.51 35.63
N ALA A 188 21.12 7.22 35.76
CA ALA A 188 20.07 6.77 36.67
C ALA A 188 20.45 6.97 38.15
N ASP A 189 21.74 6.93 38.48
CA ASP A 189 22.24 7.20 39.84
C ASP A 189 22.32 8.70 40.15
N LEU A 190 22.52 9.56 39.13
CA LEU A 190 22.48 11.02 39.27
C LEU A 190 21.05 11.55 39.51
N LEU A 191 20.05 10.96 38.85
CA LEU A 191 18.64 11.36 39.03
C LEU A 191 18.09 10.94 40.40
N LYS A 192 18.52 9.79 40.93
CA LYS A 192 18.11 9.32 42.26
C LYS A 192 18.70 10.18 43.39
N LYS A 193 19.89 10.76 43.19
CA LYS A 193 20.52 11.66 44.16
C LYS A 193 19.89 13.05 44.19
N GLN A 194 19.26 13.49 43.09
CA GLN A 194 18.55 14.78 43.02
C GLN A 194 17.18 14.75 43.72
N PHE A 195 16.53 13.58 43.82
CA PHE A 195 15.22 13.47 44.45
C PHE A 195 15.28 13.19 45.97
N SER A 196 16.47 12.94 46.54
CA SER A 196 16.63 12.66 47.97
C SER A 196 16.82 13.91 48.85
N ASP A 197 17.26 15.03 48.29
CA ASP A 197 17.47 16.27 49.05
C ASP A 197 16.26 17.20 48.90
N GLY A 198 15.22 16.93 49.69
CA GLY A 198 14.00 17.71 49.76
C GLY A 198 14.23 19.17 50.17
N ARG A 199 14.33 20.06 49.20
CA ARG A 199 14.21 21.51 49.41
C ARG A 199 13.21 22.09 48.41
N PRO A 200 12.13 22.74 48.85
CA PRO A 200 11.14 23.31 47.95
C PRO A 200 11.71 24.57 47.25
N PRO A 201 11.28 24.85 46.02
CA PRO A 201 11.66 26.08 45.33
C PRO A 201 10.99 27.30 45.99
N GLU A 202 11.78 28.30 46.36
CA GLU A 202 11.25 29.65 46.60
C GLU A 202 10.88 30.31 45.26
N ILE A 203 9.82 31.11 45.34
CA ILE A 203 9.00 31.82 44.36
C ILE A 203 9.76 32.35 43.14
#